data_AF-A0A8H7UC93-F1
#
_entry.id   AF-A0A8H7UC93-F1
#
_cell.length_a   1.000
_cell.length_b   1.000
_cell.length_c   1.000
_cell.angle_alpha   90.00
_cell.angle_beta   90.00
_cell.angle_gamma   90.00
#
_symmetry.space_group_name_H-M   'P 1'
#
loop_
_entity.id
_entity.type
_entity.pdbx_description
1 polymer ?
#
loop_
_entity_poly.entity_id
_entity_poly.type
_entity_poly.pdbx_seq_one_letter_code
_entity_poly.pdbx_strand_id
1 'polypeptide(L)'
;TIMSNSSSLDKLADSPYPAWALAALSAVAIPAAVAKKPGVPSFFQCTAFSAIFGGAGYVSHVGDPENAAGIATGTLVSHLELFKLSKCFEVKEAITVVDGSICGRGHRHLWTENSKSQWLHRLDVVEAQFFSFCLQLMSAGKSDEVNITYYAEPPSYQHFLAEHLLKNEPALVGPALAASWKARTEWVQPIQKTTTGAHDIPNPTTEPNFQFLLQTFGSAQVQVADCLERDFTDQKRGDMTFAQFIEMWQLNAQESAGQYYLKDWHFVKAFPDYHAYEVPDIFEDDWMNEYWPSRDEKDSDDYRFVYMGGDGTFTPFHADVYRSYSWSSNICGVKRWTLFPPGQEHLFKDKFGNNVYDIRDVDEKKFPRFSEAKRVVIYQVDGTTLFVPSGWWHQVENIGATISINHNWNNACNLKMMSKSLGSDLTEVQHTISDVKDMMDALEFEQTCQRILLINSGWNWETLWGMFACILKRLKHELDTQSPCDNRPPVKFSFEAIREVVDYWSRFPALKTVFDAADNQNLQVVDKLLNDVEQTLKKTSSMAF
;
A
#
# COMPACT_ATOMS: atom_id res chain seq x y z
N THR A 1 6.66 39.99 -50.09
CA THR A 1 5.38 39.55 -49.49
C THR A 1 5.58 38.16 -48.93
N ILE A 2 6.12 38.07 -47.70
CA ILE A 2 6.24 36.80 -46.99
C ILE A 2 4.97 36.70 -46.15
N MET A 3 4.02 35.88 -46.57
CA MET A 3 2.88 35.52 -45.73
C MET A 3 3.45 34.68 -44.57
N SER A 4 3.53 35.28 -43.37
CA SER A 4 3.73 34.52 -42.15
C SER A 4 2.51 33.63 -41.94
N ASN A 5 2.65 32.33 -42.12
CA ASN A 5 1.63 31.38 -41.71
C ASN A 5 1.55 31.42 -40.17
N SER A 6 0.61 32.19 -39.62
CA SER A 6 0.23 32.12 -38.21
C SER A 6 -0.15 30.69 -37.90
N SER A 7 0.44 30.10 -36.85
CA SER A 7 0.16 28.72 -36.46
C SER A 7 -1.33 28.57 -36.09
N SER A 8 -1.84 27.34 -36.11
CA SER A 8 -3.21 27.06 -35.65
C SER A 8 -3.41 27.47 -34.18
N LEU A 9 -2.33 27.52 -33.39
CA LEU A 9 -2.32 27.99 -32.01
C LEU A 9 -2.49 29.50 -31.93
N ASP A 10 -1.79 30.28 -32.76
CA ASP A 10 -1.93 31.74 -32.80
C ASP A 10 -3.38 32.14 -33.16
N LYS A 11 -3.98 31.42 -34.12
CA LYS A 11 -5.39 31.64 -34.51
C LYS A 11 -6.38 31.27 -33.42
N LEU A 12 -6.03 30.34 -32.53
CA LEU A 12 -6.88 29.93 -31.40
C LEU A 12 -6.72 30.90 -30.22
N ALA A 13 -5.49 31.35 -29.95
CA ALA A 13 -5.18 32.35 -28.92
C ALA A 13 -5.83 33.71 -29.21
N ASP A 14 -5.85 34.12 -30.48
CA ASP A 14 -6.55 35.34 -30.92
C ASP A 14 -8.08 35.18 -31.00
N SER A 15 -8.61 33.98 -30.72
CA SER A 15 -10.05 33.71 -30.76
C SER A 15 -10.71 33.94 -29.38
N PRO A 16 -12.03 34.20 -29.33
CA PRO A 16 -12.73 34.39 -28.06
C PRO A 16 -12.98 33.07 -27.29
N TYR A 17 -12.75 31.92 -27.93
CA TYR A 17 -13.16 30.61 -27.41
C TYR A 17 -12.45 30.18 -26.13
N PRO A 18 -11.11 30.35 -25.97
CA PRO A 18 -10.42 30.01 -24.73
C PRO A 18 -10.98 30.79 -23.52
N ALA A 19 -11.15 32.09 -23.67
CA ALA A 19 -11.71 32.94 -22.62
C ALA A 19 -13.15 32.54 -22.27
N TRP A 20 -14.01 32.28 -23.27
CA TRP A 20 -15.37 31.80 -23.00
C TRP A 20 -15.42 30.38 -22.39
N ALA A 21 -14.47 29.51 -22.72
CA ALA A 21 -14.36 28.21 -22.08
C ALA A 21 -14.02 28.35 -20.59
N LEU A 22 -13.07 29.22 -20.22
CA LEU A 22 -12.75 29.51 -18.83
C LEU A 22 -13.92 30.19 -18.08
N ALA A 23 -14.67 31.05 -18.77
CA ALA A 23 -15.88 31.66 -18.23
C ALA A 23 -16.95 30.61 -17.89
N ALA A 24 -17.14 29.64 -18.79
CA ALA A 24 -18.08 28.54 -18.61
C ALA A 24 -17.65 27.58 -17.49
N LEU A 25 -16.36 27.21 -17.42
CA LEU A 25 -15.82 26.39 -16.33
C LEU A 25 -16.00 27.07 -14.97
N SER A 26 -15.75 28.38 -14.89
CA SER A 26 -15.97 29.16 -13.68
C SER A 26 -17.45 29.19 -13.26
N ALA A 27 -18.37 29.26 -14.23
CA ALA A 27 -19.81 29.21 -13.98
C ALA A 27 -20.28 27.82 -13.50
N VAL A 28 -19.75 26.74 -14.08
CA VAL A 28 -20.07 25.36 -13.70
C VAL A 28 -19.63 25.04 -12.27
N ALA A 29 -18.60 25.72 -11.76
CA ALA A 29 -18.14 25.57 -10.38
C ALA A 29 -19.06 26.25 -9.32
N ILE A 30 -19.97 27.15 -9.73
CA ILE A 30 -20.80 27.95 -8.81
C ILE A 30 -21.65 27.07 -7.85
N PRO A 31 -22.36 26.01 -8.30
CA PRO A 31 -23.11 25.15 -7.39
C PRO A 31 -22.23 24.47 -6.32
N ALA A 32 -21.01 24.05 -6.69
CA ALA A 32 -20.05 23.46 -5.75
C ALA A 32 -19.49 24.48 -4.77
N ALA A 33 -19.30 25.73 -5.22
CA ALA A 33 -18.88 26.86 -4.39
C ALA A 33 -19.95 27.26 -3.36
N VAL A 34 -21.24 27.25 -3.75
CA VAL A 34 -22.37 27.47 -2.83
C VAL A 34 -22.43 26.37 -1.76
N ALA A 35 -22.15 25.12 -2.15
CA ALA A 35 -22.09 23.98 -1.24
C ALA A 35 -20.82 23.93 -0.38
N LYS A 36 -19.90 24.91 -0.51
CA LYS A 36 -18.61 25.00 0.22
C LYS A 36 -17.78 23.70 0.12
N LYS A 37 -17.75 23.07 -1.06
CA LYS A 37 -16.93 21.87 -1.26
C LYS A 37 -15.43 22.20 -1.07
N PRO A 38 -14.65 21.34 -0.39
CA PRO A 38 -13.20 21.55 -0.22
C PRO A 38 -12.49 21.74 -1.56
N GLY A 39 -11.54 22.68 -1.62
CA GLY A 39 -10.77 22.98 -2.84
C GLY A 39 -11.47 23.86 -3.87
N VAL A 40 -12.79 24.09 -3.77
CA VAL A 40 -13.52 24.96 -4.71
C VAL A 40 -13.41 26.43 -4.29
N PRO A 41 -13.10 27.37 -5.22
CA PRO A 41 -13.12 28.80 -4.92
C PRO A 41 -14.48 29.27 -4.38
N SER A 42 -14.49 30.38 -3.66
CA SER A 42 -15.74 30.93 -3.11
C SER A 42 -16.74 31.31 -4.21
N PHE A 43 -18.03 31.36 -3.85
CA PHE A 43 -19.10 31.81 -4.75
C PHE A 43 -18.77 33.13 -5.46
N PHE A 44 -18.22 34.10 -4.72
CA PHE A 44 -17.83 35.40 -5.27
C PHE A 44 -16.68 35.28 -6.27
N GLN A 45 -15.70 34.41 -6.01
CA GLN A 45 -14.59 34.16 -6.93
C GLN A 45 -15.07 33.51 -8.23
N CYS A 46 -15.84 32.42 -8.15
CA CYS A 46 -16.37 31.74 -9.35
C CYS A 46 -17.21 32.68 -10.22
N THR A 47 -18.07 33.50 -9.59
CA THR A 47 -18.92 34.47 -10.30
C THR A 47 -18.08 35.58 -10.94
N ALA A 48 -17.10 36.13 -10.20
CA ALA A 48 -16.22 37.17 -10.72
C ALA A 48 -15.37 36.68 -11.89
N PHE A 49 -14.76 35.50 -11.78
CA PHE A 49 -13.96 34.93 -12.87
C PHE A 49 -14.81 34.62 -14.11
N SER A 50 -16.02 34.09 -13.92
CA SER A 50 -16.95 33.86 -15.04
C SER A 50 -17.25 35.16 -15.79
N ALA A 51 -17.53 36.25 -15.07
CA ALA A 51 -17.80 37.56 -15.68
C ALA A 51 -16.55 38.15 -16.37
N ILE A 52 -15.38 38.04 -15.75
CA ILE A 52 -14.12 38.60 -16.27
C ILE A 52 -13.68 37.88 -17.54
N PHE A 53 -13.66 36.55 -17.54
CA PHE A 53 -13.34 35.77 -18.73
C PHE A 53 -14.42 35.90 -19.81
N GLY A 54 -15.69 36.04 -19.42
CA GLY A 54 -16.78 36.37 -20.35
C GLY A 54 -16.54 37.71 -21.06
N GLY A 55 -16.13 38.72 -20.31
CA GLY A 55 -15.75 40.03 -20.81
C GLY A 55 -14.50 40.00 -21.70
N ALA A 56 -13.46 39.27 -21.30
CA ALA A 56 -12.25 39.07 -22.10
C ALA A 56 -12.58 38.42 -23.45
N GLY A 57 -13.39 37.35 -23.45
CA GLY A 57 -13.85 36.72 -24.69
C GLY A 57 -14.69 37.66 -25.57
N TYR A 58 -15.53 38.52 -24.98
CA TYR A 58 -16.25 39.54 -25.74
C TYR A 58 -15.30 40.57 -26.38
N VAL A 59 -14.29 41.05 -25.66
CA VAL A 59 -13.29 42.01 -26.15
C VAL A 59 -12.47 41.41 -27.30
N SER A 60 -12.10 40.13 -27.18
CA SER A 60 -11.45 39.39 -28.28
C SER A 60 -12.38 39.25 -29.50
N HIS A 61 -13.66 38.93 -29.27
CA HIS A 61 -14.66 38.78 -30.33
C HIS A 61 -14.90 40.07 -31.15
N VAL A 62 -14.83 41.24 -30.52
CA VAL A 62 -14.98 42.54 -31.20
C VAL A 62 -13.70 43.02 -31.90
N GLY A 63 -12.65 42.18 -31.94
CA GLY A 63 -11.43 42.43 -32.70
C GLY A 63 -10.30 43.07 -31.91
N ASP A 64 -10.31 42.98 -30.58
CA ASP A 64 -9.27 43.53 -29.70
C ASP A 64 -8.65 42.47 -28.77
N PRO A 65 -7.94 41.47 -29.34
CA PRO A 65 -7.37 40.36 -28.57
C PRO A 65 -6.29 40.80 -27.57
N GLU A 66 -5.58 41.91 -27.83
CA GLU A 66 -4.53 42.41 -26.92
C GLU A 66 -5.11 42.93 -25.60
N ASN A 67 -6.21 43.70 -25.65
CA ASN A 67 -6.89 44.15 -24.44
C ASN A 67 -7.63 43.00 -23.74
N ALA A 68 -8.17 42.03 -24.49
CA ALA A 68 -8.75 40.81 -23.93
C ALA A 68 -7.74 40.02 -23.09
N ALA A 69 -6.52 39.82 -23.62
CA ALA A 69 -5.43 39.17 -22.92
C ALA A 69 -5.04 39.95 -21.64
N GLY A 70 -4.96 41.29 -21.74
CA GLY A 70 -4.71 42.15 -20.57
C GLY A 70 -5.75 42.00 -19.45
N ILE A 71 -7.04 41.88 -19.79
CA ILE A 71 -8.14 41.66 -18.83
C ILE A 71 -8.00 40.31 -18.13
N ALA A 72 -7.70 39.25 -18.88
CA ALA A 72 -7.54 37.90 -18.34
C ALA A 72 -6.29 37.80 -17.43
N THR A 73 -5.14 38.28 -17.89
CA THR A 73 -3.85 38.14 -17.19
C THR A 73 -3.74 39.08 -15.98
N GLY A 74 -4.13 40.35 -16.12
CA GLY A 74 -4.04 41.33 -15.03
C GLY A 74 -4.87 40.94 -13.80
N THR A 75 -6.00 40.29 -14.04
CA THR A 75 -6.87 39.76 -12.98
C THR A 75 -6.25 38.55 -12.29
N LEU A 76 -5.64 37.63 -13.04
CA LEU A 76 -5.04 36.42 -12.50
C LEU A 76 -3.82 36.72 -11.62
N VAL A 77 -2.95 37.63 -12.05
CA VAL A 77 -1.77 38.06 -11.29
C VAL A 77 -2.17 38.78 -10.00
N SER A 78 -3.14 39.68 -10.07
CA SER A 78 -3.68 40.36 -8.88
C SER A 78 -4.28 39.37 -7.86
N HIS A 79 -4.84 38.26 -8.32
CA HIS A 79 -5.40 37.22 -7.47
C HIS A 79 -4.33 36.36 -6.78
N LEU A 80 -3.25 36.01 -7.50
CA LEU A 80 -2.12 35.27 -6.95
C LEU A 80 -1.39 36.05 -5.85
N GLU A 81 -1.26 37.37 -6.02
CA GLU A 81 -0.68 38.31 -5.04
C GLU A 81 -1.57 38.50 -3.80
N LEU A 82 -2.88 38.69 -3.96
CA LEU A 82 -3.81 38.99 -2.86
C LEU A 82 -4.05 37.81 -1.90
N PHE A 83 -3.87 36.57 -2.37
CA PHE A 83 -4.18 35.36 -1.58
C PHE A 83 -2.95 34.62 -1.03
N LYS A 84 -1.74 35.19 -1.12
CA LYS A 84 -0.49 34.62 -0.58
C LYS A 84 -0.30 33.13 -0.93
N LEU A 85 -0.54 32.74 -2.18
CA LEU A 85 -0.21 31.40 -2.69
C LEU A 85 1.30 31.21 -2.97
N SER A 86 2.16 32.11 -2.45
CA SER A 86 3.61 32.10 -2.62
C SER A 86 4.32 30.88 -2.00
N LYS A 87 3.59 29.97 -1.31
CA LYS A 87 4.13 28.70 -0.81
C LYS A 87 3.87 27.49 -1.71
N CYS A 88 3.05 27.62 -2.75
CA CYS A 88 2.77 26.52 -3.69
C CYS A 88 3.72 26.49 -4.90
N PHE A 89 4.61 27.46 -5.02
CA PHE A 89 5.54 27.58 -6.15
C PHE A 89 6.95 27.88 -5.62
N GLU A 90 7.75 26.85 -5.35
CA GLU A 90 9.21 26.99 -5.34
C GLU A 90 9.67 27.13 -6.80
N VAL A 91 9.57 28.35 -7.35
CA VAL A 91 10.29 28.70 -8.58
C VAL A 91 11.60 29.35 -8.15
N LYS A 92 12.72 28.70 -8.50
CA LYS A 92 14.09 29.08 -8.15
C LYS A 92 14.64 30.33 -8.87
N GLU A 93 13.79 31.20 -9.42
CA GLU A 93 14.23 32.48 -9.97
C GLU A 93 13.32 33.61 -9.48
N ALA A 94 13.95 34.62 -8.89
CA ALA A 94 13.27 35.78 -8.33
C ALA A 94 12.47 36.52 -9.41
N ILE A 95 11.17 36.69 -9.17
CA ILE A 95 10.34 37.63 -9.93
C ILE A 95 10.78 39.04 -9.51
N THR A 96 11.65 39.67 -10.29
CA THR A 96 11.94 41.09 -10.12
C THR A 96 10.73 41.89 -10.59
N VAL A 97 9.91 42.33 -9.63
CA VAL A 97 8.85 43.33 -9.89
C VAL A 97 9.56 44.65 -10.19
N VAL A 98 9.57 45.05 -11.45
CA VAL A 98 9.97 46.41 -11.82
C VAL A 98 8.83 47.34 -11.41
N ASP A 99 9.15 48.18 -10.43
CA ASP A 99 8.33 49.24 -9.86
C ASP A 99 7.64 50.08 -10.95
N GLY A 100 6.33 50.30 -10.81
CA GLY A 100 5.51 50.84 -11.90
C GLY A 100 4.17 51.42 -11.44
N SER A 101 4.25 52.54 -10.73
CA SER A 101 3.16 53.44 -10.35
C SER A 101 2.04 53.58 -11.41
N ILE A 102 0.80 53.45 -10.92
CA ILE A 102 -0.44 53.91 -11.58
C ILE A 102 -0.35 55.43 -11.78
N CYS A 103 -0.18 55.92 -13.01
CA CYS A 103 -0.60 57.27 -13.37
C CYS A 103 -0.70 57.51 -14.90
N GLY A 104 -1.92 57.83 -15.34
CA GLY A 104 -2.24 58.96 -16.23
C GLY A 104 -1.49 59.19 -17.55
N ARG A 105 -2.26 59.07 -18.65
CA ARG A 105 -2.12 59.77 -19.94
C ARG A 105 -0.89 59.43 -20.81
N GLY A 106 -1.20 58.73 -21.90
CA GLY A 106 -0.71 59.09 -23.23
C GLY A 106 0.72 58.70 -23.57
N HIS A 107 0.96 57.43 -23.90
CA HIS A 107 1.98 57.04 -24.87
C HIS A 107 1.55 55.73 -25.58
N ARG A 108 1.19 55.85 -26.86
CA ARG A 108 1.28 54.73 -27.81
C ARG A 108 2.77 54.48 -28.07
N HIS A 109 3.13 53.22 -28.23
CA HIS A 109 4.48 52.68 -28.49
C HIS A 109 5.30 52.40 -27.23
N LEU A 110 5.37 51.11 -26.86
CA LEU A 110 6.61 50.34 -26.67
C LEU A 110 6.24 48.88 -26.31
N TRP A 111 5.83 48.12 -27.32
CA TRP A 111 5.88 46.65 -27.29
C TRP A 111 6.70 46.24 -28.51
N THR A 112 7.94 45.80 -28.29
CA THR A 112 8.80 45.29 -29.36
C THR A 112 8.46 43.83 -29.66
N GLU A 113 8.68 43.35 -30.88
CA GLU A 113 8.34 41.98 -31.32
C GLU A 113 8.92 40.87 -30.41
N ASN A 114 10.09 41.10 -29.79
CA ASN A 114 10.69 40.18 -28.81
C ASN A 114 9.93 40.11 -27.47
N SER A 115 9.22 41.17 -27.08
CA SER A 115 8.38 41.17 -25.88
C SER A 115 7.05 40.46 -26.11
N LYS A 116 6.53 40.44 -27.34
CA LYS A 116 5.30 39.73 -27.73
C LYS A 116 5.45 38.22 -27.71
N SER A 117 6.55 37.67 -28.23
CA SER A 117 6.77 36.21 -28.24
C SER A 117 7.03 35.66 -26.83
N GLN A 118 7.79 36.38 -25.99
CA GLN A 118 7.98 36.01 -24.58
C GLN A 118 6.70 36.17 -23.75
N TRP A 119 5.79 37.09 -24.12
CA TRP A 119 4.50 37.24 -23.45
C TRP A 119 3.49 36.16 -23.86
N LEU A 120 3.37 35.84 -25.15
CA LEU A 120 2.50 34.77 -25.65
C LEU A 120 2.92 33.40 -25.10
N HIS A 121 4.23 33.12 -25.05
CA HIS A 121 4.74 31.88 -24.47
C HIS A 121 4.53 31.81 -22.93
N ARG A 122 4.39 32.94 -22.24
CA ARG A 122 4.05 33.02 -20.81
C ARG A 122 2.53 32.92 -20.57
N LEU A 123 1.72 33.41 -21.50
CA LEU A 123 0.26 33.21 -21.54
C LEU A 123 -0.08 31.73 -21.73
N ASP A 124 0.61 31.03 -22.65
CA ASP A 124 0.44 29.59 -22.85
C ASP A 124 0.75 28.79 -21.57
N VAL A 125 1.79 29.19 -20.82
CA VAL A 125 2.16 28.51 -19.56
C VAL A 125 1.13 28.78 -18.47
N VAL A 126 0.62 30.00 -18.36
CA VAL A 126 -0.36 30.39 -17.34
C VAL A 126 -1.76 29.84 -17.65
N GLU A 127 -2.19 29.86 -18.91
CA GLU A 127 -3.44 29.24 -19.36
C GLU A 127 -3.36 27.72 -19.30
N ALA A 128 -2.23 27.08 -19.66
CA ALA A 128 -2.05 25.65 -19.49
C ALA A 128 -1.98 25.23 -18.01
N GLN A 129 -1.37 26.05 -17.15
CA GLN A 129 -1.36 25.81 -15.70
C GLN A 129 -2.73 26.04 -15.07
N PHE A 130 -3.50 27.04 -15.52
CA PHE A 130 -4.87 27.26 -15.05
C PHE A 130 -5.84 26.21 -15.59
N PHE A 131 -5.66 25.75 -16.83
CA PHE A 131 -6.40 24.64 -17.41
C PHE A 131 -6.05 23.31 -16.72
N SER A 132 -4.78 23.08 -16.39
CA SER A 132 -4.31 21.96 -15.56
C SER A 132 -4.87 22.04 -14.14
N PHE A 133 -4.91 23.23 -13.54
CA PHE A 133 -5.53 23.47 -12.23
C PHE A 133 -7.06 23.28 -12.25
N CYS A 134 -7.74 23.72 -13.31
CA CYS A 134 -9.17 23.50 -13.52
C CYS A 134 -9.47 22.02 -13.82
N LEU A 135 -8.62 21.32 -14.57
CA LEU A 135 -8.66 19.87 -14.77
C LEU A 135 -8.43 19.13 -13.44
N GLN A 136 -7.46 19.58 -12.64
CA GLN A 136 -7.20 19.07 -11.29
C GLN A 136 -8.36 19.35 -10.33
N LEU A 137 -9.08 20.46 -10.46
CA LEU A 137 -10.28 20.76 -9.68
C LEU A 137 -11.50 19.97 -10.17
N MET A 138 -11.61 19.71 -11.46
CA MET A 138 -12.63 18.83 -12.03
C MET A 138 -12.34 17.34 -11.76
N SER A 139 -11.08 16.95 -11.61
CA SER A 139 -10.66 15.61 -11.15
C SER A 139 -10.62 15.48 -9.63
N ALA A 140 -10.50 16.58 -8.88
CA ALA A 140 -10.58 16.60 -7.41
C ALA A 140 -11.96 16.22 -6.87
N GLY A 141 -12.97 16.09 -7.75
CA GLY A 141 -14.25 15.45 -7.43
C GLY A 141 -14.25 13.93 -7.64
N LYS A 142 -13.13 13.31 -8.06
CA LYS A 142 -13.05 11.89 -8.45
C LYS A 142 -11.78 11.13 -8.02
N SER A 143 -10.76 11.72 -7.40
CA SER A 143 -9.62 10.95 -6.88
C SER A 143 -9.70 10.83 -5.35
N ASP A 144 -10.49 9.87 -4.87
CA ASP A 144 -10.28 9.20 -3.56
C ASP A 144 -8.99 8.32 -3.61
N GLU A 145 -7.96 8.74 -4.36
CA GLU A 145 -6.70 8.02 -4.46
C GLU A 145 -5.91 8.25 -3.17
N VAL A 146 -5.89 7.23 -2.32
CA VAL A 146 -4.95 7.17 -1.20
C VAL A 146 -3.56 7.01 -1.81
N ASN A 147 -2.77 8.08 -1.78
CA ASN A 147 -1.38 8.06 -2.22
C ASN A 147 -0.54 7.21 -1.27
N ILE A 148 0.39 6.42 -1.82
CA ILE A 148 1.31 5.58 -1.05
C ILE A 148 2.68 6.22 -1.05
N THR A 149 3.32 6.24 0.12
CA THR A 149 4.68 6.77 0.27
C THR A 149 5.67 5.91 -0.50
N TYR A 150 6.46 6.55 -1.37
CA TYR A 150 7.55 5.91 -2.09
C TYR A 150 8.90 6.36 -1.53
N TYR A 151 9.75 5.39 -1.22
CA TYR A 151 11.14 5.61 -0.84
C TYR A 151 12.06 5.09 -1.93
N ALA A 152 12.90 5.96 -2.51
CA ALA A 152 13.89 5.51 -3.49
C ALA A 152 14.95 4.58 -2.86
N GLU A 153 15.34 4.90 -1.63
CA GLU A 153 16.29 4.15 -0.80
C GLU A 153 15.60 3.73 0.50
N PRO A 154 15.96 2.59 1.11
CA PRO A 154 15.34 2.15 2.36
C PRO A 154 15.47 3.22 3.46
N PRO A 155 14.37 3.62 4.12
CA PRO A 155 14.45 4.55 5.25
C PRO A 155 15.09 3.87 6.47
N SER A 156 15.45 4.64 7.50
CA SER A 156 15.84 4.05 8.78
C SER A 156 14.64 3.36 9.44
N TYR A 157 14.92 2.37 10.29
CA TYR A 157 13.88 1.68 11.05
C TYR A 157 13.01 2.65 11.86
N GLN A 158 13.59 3.65 12.53
CA GLN A 158 12.82 4.61 13.35
C GLN A 158 11.87 5.46 12.51
N HIS A 159 12.29 5.83 11.30
CA HIS A 159 11.41 6.55 10.37
C HIS A 159 10.27 5.65 9.89
N PHE A 160 10.60 4.41 9.51
CA PHE A 160 9.60 3.42 9.08
C PHE A 160 8.60 3.07 10.19
N LEU A 161 9.07 2.93 11.43
CA LEU A 161 8.25 2.74 12.62
C LEU A 161 7.23 3.88 12.77
N ALA A 162 7.70 5.13 12.72
CA ALA A 162 6.86 6.30 12.95
C ALA A 162 5.85 6.55 11.82
N GLU A 163 6.27 6.38 10.56
CA GLU A 163 5.46 6.72 9.39
C GLU A 163 4.57 5.58 8.89
N HIS A 164 4.95 4.32 9.15
CA HIS A 164 4.25 3.16 8.58
C HIS A 164 3.75 2.17 9.63
N LEU A 165 4.62 1.65 10.50
CA LEU A 165 4.22 0.62 11.46
C LEU A 165 3.21 1.14 12.49
N LEU A 166 3.40 2.35 13.03
CA LEU A 166 2.48 2.93 14.02
C LEU A 166 1.21 3.51 13.39
N LYS A 167 1.30 4.06 12.18
CA LYS A 167 0.15 4.65 11.45
C LYS A 167 -0.67 3.60 10.70
N ASN A 168 -0.13 2.39 10.52
CA ASN A 168 -0.71 1.32 9.73
C ASN A 168 -0.94 1.73 8.26
N GLU A 169 0.06 2.39 7.67
CA GLU A 169 0.03 2.94 6.31
C GLU A 169 1.00 2.21 5.37
N PRO A 170 0.61 1.89 4.12
CA PRO A 170 1.45 1.16 3.18
C PRO A 170 2.65 2.00 2.72
N ALA A 171 3.71 1.32 2.27
CA ALA A 171 4.90 1.95 1.71
C ALA A 171 5.46 1.14 0.54
N LEU A 172 5.99 1.82 -0.46
CA LEU A 172 6.75 1.21 -1.54
C LEU A 172 8.22 1.63 -1.43
N VAL A 173 9.12 0.67 -1.32
CA VAL A 173 10.57 0.89 -1.27
C VAL A 173 11.21 0.50 -2.59
N GLY A 174 12.12 1.33 -3.07
CA GLY A 174 12.79 1.19 -4.35
C GLY A 174 13.77 0.02 -4.41
N PRO A 175 14.36 -0.24 -5.59
CA PRO A 175 15.17 -1.43 -5.85
C PRO A 175 16.42 -1.61 -4.98
N ALA A 176 16.90 -0.55 -4.33
CA ALA A 176 18.10 -0.57 -3.51
C ALA A 176 18.00 -1.53 -2.32
N LEU A 177 16.81 -1.70 -1.74
CA LEU A 177 16.59 -2.57 -0.57
C LEU A 177 16.95 -4.03 -0.85
N ALA A 178 16.65 -4.53 -2.05
CA ALA A 178 16.89 -5.92 -2.44
C ALA A 178 18.10 -6.08 -3.40
N ALA A 179 18.87 -5.02 -3.64
CA ALA A 179 19.87 -5.01 -4.73
C ALA A 179 20.99 -6.05 -4.56
N SER A 180 21.34 -6.40 -3.31
CA SER A 180 22.40 -7.36 -2.99
C SER A 180 21.95 -8.82 -2.96
N TRP A 181 20.64 -9.10 -3.13
CA TRP A 181 20.10 -10.44 -2.95
C TRP A 181 20.50 -11.37 -4.10
N LYS A 182 20.91 -12.60 -3.78
CA LYS A 182 21.23 -13.63 -4.78
C LYS A 182 20.04 -13.89 -5.71
N ALA A 183 18.81 -13.85 -5.17
CA ALA A 183 17.60 -13.98 -5.98
C ALA A 183 17.49 -12.93 -7.11
N ARG A 184 18.02 -11.71 -6.91
CA ARG A 184 18.02 -10.64 -7.92
C ARG A 184 19.09 -10.80 -8.99
N THR A 185 20.03 -11.72 -8.80
CA THR A 185 21.14 -11.95 -9.73
C THR A 185 21.10 -13.32 -10.39
N GLU A 186 20.65 -14.36 -9.67
CA GLU A 186 20.69 -15.75 -10.14
C GLU A 186 19.34 -16.24 -10.67
N TRP A 187 18.22 -15.84 -10.04
CA TRP A 187 16.88 -16.32 -10.43
C TRP A 187 16.32 -15.62 -11.65
N VAL A 188 16.99 -14.58 -12.12
CA VAL A 188 16.51 -13.68 -13.16
C VAL A 188 17.58 -13.43 -14.21
N GLN A 189 17.15 -12.99 -15.38
CA GLN A 189 18.01 -12.54 -16.48
C GLN A 189 17.42 -11.27 -17.13
N PRO A 190 18.24 -10.42 -17.79
CA PRO A 190 17.74 -9.23 -18.47
C PRO A 190 16.81 -9.59 -19.63
N ILE A 191 15.72 -8.83 -19.81
CA ILE A 191 14.81 -9.00 -20.93
C ILE A 191 15.49 -8.53 -22.23
N GLN A 192 15.65 -9.44 -23.20
CA GLN A 192 16.34 -9.16 -24.47
C GLN A 192 15.45 -8.48 -25.51
N LYS A 193 14.12 -8.60 -25.41
CA LYS A 193 13.14 -7.98 -26.31
C LYS A 193 12.05 -7.31 -25.51
N THR A 194 12.02 -5.98 -25.53
CA THR A 194 10.92 -5.21 -24.97
C THR A 194 9.72 -5.26 -25.92
N THR A 195 8.70 -6.04 -25.59
CA THR A 195 7.35 -5.77 -26.10
C THR A 195 6.86 -4.52 -25.41
N THR A 196 6.52 -3.48 -26.16
CA THR A 196 5.87 -2.28 -25.60
C THR A 196 4.54 -2.71 -25.00
N GLY A 197 4.46 -2.76 -23.66
CA GLY A 197 3.20 -2.97 -22.94
C GLY A 197 2.20 -1.83 -23.22
N ALA A 198 0.97 -2.00 -22.72
CA ALA A 198 0.01 -0.90 -22.69
C ALA A 198 0.64 0.34 -22.04
N HIS A 199 0.36 1.53 -22.57
CA HIS A 199 1.04 2.79 -22.18
C HIS A 199 1.01 3.12 -20.68
N ASP A 200 0.13 2.48 -19.90
CA ASP A 200 -0.10 2.75 -18.48
C ASP A 200 0.51 1.69 -17.52
N ILE A 201 1.08 0.59 -18.04
CA ILE A 201 1.71 -0.45 -17.22
C ILE A 201 3.23 -0.34 -17.38
N PRO A 202 4.00 -0.21 -16.28
CA PRO A 202 5.46 -0.20 -16.36
C PRO A 202 6.01 -1.47 -16.99
N ASN A 203 7.05 -1.36 -17.81
CA ASN A 203 7.72 -2.53 -18.37
C ASN A 203 8.74 -3.09 -17.37
N PRO A 204 8.74 -4.41 -17.09
CA PRO A 204 9.78 -5.03 -16.27
C PRO A 204 11.13 -4.98 -16.98
N THR A 205 12.23 -5.01 -16.21
CA THR A 205 13.60 -5.03 -16.75
C THR A 205 14.21 -6.45 -16.79
N THR A 206 13.67 -7.34 -15.97
CA THR A 206 14.15 -8.72 -15.79
C THR A 206 13.02 -9.74 -15.95
N GLU A 207 13.39 -10.95 -16.40
CA GLU A 207 12.52 -12.12 -16.53
C GLU A 207 13.12 -13.32 -15.77
N PRO A 208 12.35 -14.37 -15.46
CA PRO A 208 12.89 -15.57 -14.82
C PRO A 208 14.02 -16.22 -15.61
N ASN A 209 15.10 -16.59 -14.93
CA ASN A 209 16.15 -17.45 -15.46
C ASN A 209 15.73 -18.92 -15.31
N PHE A 210 14.83 -19.37 -16.17
CA PHE A 210 14.27 -20.73 -16.12
C PHE A 210 15.36 -21.82 -16.14
N GLN A 211 16.45 -21.61 -16.88
CA GLN A 211 17.54 -22.57 -16.96
C GLN A 211 18.22 -22.77 -15.60
N PHE A 212 18.59 -21.67 -14.92
CA PHE A 212 19.17 -21.74 -13.58
C PHE A 212 18.19 -22.34 -12.58
N LEU A 213 16.95 -21.87 -12.57
CA LEU A 213 15.91 -22.33 -11.65
C LEU A 213 15.68 -23.85 -11.76
N LEU A 214 15.59 -24.38 -12.99
CA LEU A 214 15.45 -25.82 -13.25
C LEU A 214 16.67 -26.62 -12.79
N GLN A 215 17.88 -26.14 -13.10
CA GLN A 215 19.12 -26.84 -12.75
C GLN A 215 19.32 -26.91 -11.23
N THR A 216 18.96 -25.86 -10.51
CA THR A 216 19.23 -25.72 -9.08
C THR A 216 18.11 -26.31 -8.22
N PHE A 217 16.85 -26.10 -8.60
CA PHE A 217 15.69 -26.42 -7.75
C PHE A 217 14.70 -27.42 -8.36
N GLY A 218 14.95 -27.92 -9.58
CA GLY A 218 13.98 -28.70 -10.35
C GLY A 218 13.42 -29.95 -9.67
N SER A 219 14.18 -30.58 -8.77
CA SER A 219 13.76 -31.78 -8.03
C SER A 219 12.89 -31.47 -6.79
N ALA A 220 12.79 -30.21 -6.38
CA ALA A 220 12.01 -29.83 -5.20
C ALA A 220 10.54 -30.22 -5.37
N GLN A 221 9.92 -30.69 -4.28
CA GLN A 221 8.47 -30.82 -4.20
C GLN A 221 7.88 -29.46 -3.86
N VAL A 222 6.90 -29.04 -4.64
CA VAL A 222 6.23 -27.74 -4.51
C VAL A 222 4.72 -27.93 -4.57
N GLN A 223 4.02 -27.07 -3.86
CA GLN A 223 2.57 -26.96 -3.94
C GLN A 223 2.20 -25.84 -4.90
N VAL A 224 1.26 -26.11 -5.80
CA VAL A 224 0.85 -25.20 -6.86
C VAL A 224 -0.66 -25.05 -6.83
N ALA A 225 -1.12 -23.82 -6.95
CA ALA A 225 -2.53 -23.48 -7.02
C ALA A 225 -3.01 -23.42 -8.48
N ASP A 226 -4.20 -23.96 -8.72
CA ASP A 226 -4.93 -23.79 -9.97
C ASP A 226 -5.83 -22.55 -9.86
N CYS A 227 -5.48 -21.47 -10.56
CA CYS A 227 -6.22 -20.21 -10.53
C CYS A 227 -7.61 -20.30 -11.20
N LEU A 228 -7.91 -21.38 -11.94
CA LEU A 228 -9.20 -21.59 -12.58
C LEU A 228 -10.18 -22.42 -11.72
N GLU A 229 -9.66 -23.18 -10.75
CA GLU A 229 -10.47 -24.00 -9.85
C GLU A 229 -10.50 -23.42 -8.44
N ARG A 230 -11.65 -22.89 -8.04
CA ARG A 230 -11.89 -22.39 -6.69
C ARG A 230 -12.16 -23.54 -5.71
N ASP A 231 -11.51 -23.51 -4.55
CA ASP A 231 -11.76 -24.41 -3.42
C ASP A 231 -12.09 -23.57 -2.17
N PHE A 232 -13.37 -23.53 -1.78
CA PHE A 232 -13.91 -22.66 -0.73
C PHE A 232 -13.56 -21.17 -0.88
N THR A 233 -12.65 -20.66 -0.06
CA THR A 233 -12.18 -19.25 -0.07
C THR A 233 -10.84 -19.09 -0.77
N ASP A 234 -10.23 -20.18 -1.23
CA ASP A 234 -8.93 -20.19 -1.89
C ASP A 234 -9.04 -20.88 -3.27
N GLN A 235 -7.90 -21.12 -3.90
CA GLN A 235 -7.71 -21.90 -5.11
C GLN A 235 -7.37 -23.34 -4.76
N LYS A 236 -7.79 -24.28 -5.60
CA LYS A 236 -7.44 -25.68 -5.45
C LYS A 236 -5.93 -25.86 -5.58
N ARG A 237 -5.35 -26.72 -4.74
CA ARG A 237 -3.90 -26.95 -4.69
C ARG A 237 -3.56 -28.38 -5.07
N GLY A 238 -2.39 -28.56 -5.66
CA GLY A 238 -1.81 -29.87 -5.97
C GLY A 238 -0.30 -29.85 -5.83
N ASP A 239 0.27 -31.01 -5.51
CA ASP A 239 1.70 -31.18 -5.38
C ASP A 239 2.33 -31.64 -6.70
N MET A 240 3.51 -31.13 -7.01
CA MET A 240 4.31 -31.53 -8.18
C MET A 240 5.78 -31.23 -7.96
N THR A 241 6.64 -31.68 -8.88
CA THR A 241 8.03 -31.22 -8.90
C THR A 241 8.11 -29.79 -9.40
N PHE A 242 9.10 -29.03 -8.93
CA PHE A 242 9.34 -27.69 -9.43
C PHE A 242 9.64 -27.68 -10.94
N ALA A 243 10.30 -28.72 -11.46
CA ALA A 243 10.50 -28.89 -12.89
C ALA A 243 9.19 -29.01 -13.69
N GLN A 244 8.21 -29.79 -13.19
CA GLN A 244 6.88 -29.90 -13.80
C GLN A 244 6.15 -28.55 -13.79
N PHE A 245 6.23 -27.82 -12.68
CA PHE A 245 5.65 -26.47 -12.59
C PHE A 245 6.25 -25.52 -13.63
N ILE A 246 7.59 -25.49 -13.76
CA ILE A 246 8.27 -24.61 -14.73
C ILE A 246 7.89 -24.95 -16.18
N GLU A 247 7.80 -26.23 -16.52
CA GLU A 247 7.34 -26.66 -17.85
C GLU A 247 5.95 -26.10 -18.16
N MET A 248 5.00 -26.25 -17.24
CA MET A 248 3.64 -25.70 -17.40
C MET A 248 3.62 -24.17 -17.42
N TRP A 249 4.45 -23.51 -16.62
CA TRP A 249 4.56 -22.06 -16.63
C TRP A 249 5.05 -21.54 -17.98
N GLN A 250 6.06 -22.18 -18.57
CA GLN A 250 6.58 -21.81 -19.88
C GLN A 250 5.58 -22.09 -21.01
N LEU A 251 4.79 -23.17 -20.93
CA LEU A 251 3.73 -23.47 -21.89
C LEU A 251 2.59 -22.44 -21.82
N ASN A 252 2.10 -22.13 -20.62
CA ASN A 252 1.00 -21.19 -20.43
C ASN A 252 1.36 -19.75 -20.84
N ALA A 253 2.64 -19.37 -20.76
CA ALA A 253 3.12 -18.08 -21.26
C ALA A 253 2.86 -17.90 -22.77
N GLN A 254 2.66 -18.99 -23.52
CA GLN A 254 2.30 -18.94 -24.94
C GLN A 254 0.78 -18.85 -25.19
N GLU A 255 -0.05 -19.18 -24.19
CA GLU A 255 -1.52 -19.30 -24.34
C GLU A 255 -2.32 -18.10 -23.80
N SER A 256 -1.64 -16.96 -23.56
CA SER A 256 -2.23 -15.66 -23.16
C SER A 256 -2.74 -15.53 -21.72
N ALA A 257 -2.87 -16.63 -20.95
CA ALA A 257 -3.18 -16.57 -19.52
C ALA A 257 -2.57 -17.75 -18.75
N GLY A 258 -1.95 -17.47 -17.61
CA GLY A 258 -1.40 -18.44 -16.67
C GLY A 258 -2.48 -19.07 -15.79
N GLN A 259 -2.53 -20.40 -15.78
CA GLN A 259 -3.42 -21.17 -14.89
C GLN A 259 -2.76 -21.50 -13.54
N TYR A 260 -1.49 -21.94 -13.57
CA TYR A 260 -0.82 -22.48 -12.40
C TYR A 260 0.03 -21.44 -11.69
N TYR A 261 -0.16 -21.33 -10.37
CA TYR A 261 0.54 -20.37 -9.52
C TYR A 261 1.22 -21.09 -8.37
N LEU A 262 2.55 -21.13 -8.36
CA LEU A 262 3.30 -21.59 -7.21
C LEU A 262 3.25 -20.48 -6.16
N LYS A 263 2.60 -20.77 -5.04
CA LYS A 263 2.44 -19.84 -3.93
C LYS A 263 2.69 -20.52 -2.60
N ASP A 264 3.08 -19.75 -1.60
CA ASP A 264 3.37 -20.21 -0.24
C ASP A 264 4.52 -21.24 -0.19
N TRP A 265 5.50 -21.13 -1.10
CA TRP A 265 6.66 -22.02 -1.06
C TRP A 265 7.63 -21.57 0.03
N HIS A 266 7.75 -22.39 1.08
CA HIS A 266 8.71 -22.28 2.19
C HIS A 266 10.16 -22.52 1.72
N PHE A 267 10.65 -21.63 0.84
CA PHE A 267 11.92 -21.81 0.14
C PHE A 267 13.11 -21.83 1.09
N VAL A 268 13.11 -21.01 2.15
CA VAL A 268 14.23 -20.94 3.11
C VAL A 268 14.31 -22.25 3.90
N LYS A 269 13.18 -22.84 4.29
CA LYS A 269 13.16 -24.20 4.86
C LYS A 269 13.60 -25.28 3.86
N ALA A 270 13.21 -25.17 2.59
CA ALA A 270 13.57 -26.14 1.57
C ALA A 270 15.07 -26.08 1.20
N PHE A 271 15.68 -24.89 1.24
CA PHE A 271 17.07 -24.62 0.85
C PHE A 271 17.78 -23.69 1.85
N PRO A 272 18.00 -24.13 3.11
CA PRO A 272 18.53 -23.28 4.18
C PRO A 272 19.93 -22.74 3.87
N ASP A 273 20.77 -23.53 3.17
CA ASP A 273 22.16 -23.16 2.85
C ASP A 273 22.29 -22.27 1.60
N TYR A 274 21.21 -22.04 0.84
CA TYR A 274 21.30 -21.26 -0.39
C TYR A 274 21.41 -19.75 -0.12
N HIS A 275 20.76 -19.27 0.94
CA HIS A 275 20.72 -17.85 1.33
C HIS A 275 20.31 -16.93 0.16
N ALA A 276 19.07 -17.07 -0.30
CA ALA A 276 18.55 -16.34 -1.46
C ALA A 276 18.50 -14.81 -1.25
N TYR A 277 18.31 -14.37 -0.01
CA TYR A 277 18.17 -12.99 0.40
C TYR A 277 18.51 -12.86 1.89
N GLU A 278 18.65 -11.62 2.35
CA GLU A 278 18.73 -11.25 3.77
C GLU A 278 17.50 -10.42 4.14
N VAL A 279 16.99 -10.58 5.37
CA VAL A 279 15.87 -9.77 5.86
C VAL A 279 16.35 -8.32 6.01
N PRO A 280 15.71 -7.33 5.38
CA PRO A 280 16.10 -5.93 5.52
C PRO A 280 15.92 -5.39 6.94
N ASP A 281 16.78 -4.47 7.37
CA ASP A 281 16.76 -3.80 8.68
C ASP A 281 15.37 -3.28 9.09
N ILE A 282 14.63 -2.65 8.16
CA ILE A 282 13.28 -2.13 8.41
C ILE A 282 12.24 -3.23 8.71
N PHE A 283 12.60 -4.49 8.46
CA PHE A 283 11.80 -5.69 8.64
C PHE A 283 12.38 -6.69 9.67
N GLU A 284 13.37 -6.30 10.49
CA GLU A 284 14.05 -7.21 11.44
C GLU A 284 13.31 -7.43 12.77
N ASP A 285 12.39 -6.55 13.17
CA ASP A 285 11.52 -6.75 14.33
C ASP A 285 10.38 -7.74 14.01
N ASP A 286 10.74 -8.98 13.69
CA ASP A 286 9.84 -10.05 13.23
C ASP A 286 9.60 -11.10 14.31
N TRP A 287 8.52 -10.95 15.08
CA TRP A 287 8.29 -11.82 16.22
C TRP A 287 7.81 -13.23 15.82
N MET A 288 7.08 -13.34 14.71
CA MET A 288 6.65 -14.61 14.14
C MET A 288 7.85 -15.44 13.70
N ASN A 289 8.75 -14.85 12.92
CA ASN A 289 9.93 -15.55 12.41
C ASN A 289 11.11 -15.58 13.39
N GLU A 290 11.02 -14.91 14.55
CA GLU A 290 11.86 -15.17 15.73
C GLU A 290 11.34 -16.39 16.52
N TYR A 291 10.01 -16.50 16.67
CA TYR A 291 9.39 -17.56 17.45
C TYR A 291 9.44 -18.93 16.78
N TRP A 292 9.00 -19.05 15.53
CA TRP A 292 8.81 -20.37 14.92
C TRP A 292 10.11 -21.16 14.73
N PRO A 293 11.19 -20.58 14.18
CA PRO A 293 12.46 -21.29 14.07
C PRO A 293 13.12 -21.60 15.42
N SER A 294 12.73 -20.92 16.50
CA SER A 294 13.25 -21.19 17.85
C SER A 294 12.66 -22.47 18.48
N ARG A 295 11.61 -23.05 17.87
CA ARG A 295 11.02 -24.31 18.31
C ARG A 295 11.87 -25.47 17.77
N ASP A 296 12.36 -26.33 18.66
CA ASP A 296 13.04 -27.59 18.33
C ASP A 296 12.02 -28.65 17.88
N GLU A 297 11.21 -28.28 16.89
CA GLU A 297 10.10 -29.07 16.39
C GLU A 297 10.24 -29.28 14.88
N LYS A 298 10.01 -30.53 14.46
CA LYS A 298 10.14 -30.97 13.06
C LYS A 298 9.16 -30.25 12.11
N ASP A 299 8.12 -29.65 12.66
CA ASP A 299 7.04 -28.95 11.94
C ASP A 299 7.03 -27.42 12.22
N SER A 300 8.17 -26.83 12.60
CA SER A 300 8.28 -25.37 12.78
C SER A 300 7.98 -24.62 11.48
N ASP A 301 7.15 -23.59 11.54
CA ASP A 301 6.78 -22.77 10.38
C ASP A 301 7.90 -21.76 10.02
N ASP A 302 7.93 -21.30 8.78
CA ASP A 302 8.59 -20.03 8.42
C ASP A 302 7.59 -19.23 7.59
N TYR A 303 7.15 -18.08 8.10
CA TYR A 303 6.18 -17.22 7.42
C TYR A 303 6.88 -16.42 6.31
N ARG A 304 7.63 -17.14 5.46
CA ARG A 304 8.60 -16.70 4.48
C ARG A 304 8.36 -17.51 3.22
N PHE A 305 7.82 -16.86 2.21
CA PHE A 305 7.24 -17.53 1.06
C PHE A 305 7.84 -17.00 -0.23
N VAL A 306 8.04 -17.91 -1.18
CA VAL A 306 8.31 -17.57 -2.57
C VAL A 306 7.04 -17.80 -3.39
N TYR A 307 6.73 -16.84 -4.25
CA TYR A 307 5.62 -16.92 -5.20
C TYR A 307 6.18 -16.82 -6.61
N MET A 308 5.69 -17.67 -7.51
CA MET A 308 6.10 -17.72 -8.91
C MET A 308 4.89 -18.02 -9.80
N GLY A 309 4.66 -17.20 -10.82
CA GLY A 309 3.48 -17.35 -11.67
C GLY A 309 3.53 -16.53 -12.96
N GLY A 310 2.76 -16.98 -13.94
CA GLY A 310 2.59 -16.31 -15.23
C GLY A 310 1.51 -15.23 -15.21
N ASP A 311 1.31 -14.61 -16.37
CA ASP A 311 0.32 -13.55 -16.55
C ASP A 311 -1.09 -13.98 -16.11
N GLY A 312 -1.84 -13.14 -15.40
CA GLY A 312 -3.21 -13.42 -14.96
C GLY A 312 -3.35 -14.35 -13.74
N THR A 313 -2.27 -15.04 -13.33
CA THR A 313 -2.26 -15.74 -12.04
C THR A 313 -2.41 -14.73 -10.90
N PHE A 314 -3.13 -15.10 -9.84
CA PHE A 314 -3.53 -14.14 -8.81
C PHE A 314 -3.74 -14.79 -7.46
N THR A 315 -3.59 -14.01 -6.39
CA THR A 315 -4.03 -14.37 -5.03
C THR A 315 -5.42 -13.76 -4.79
N PRO A 316 -6.45 -14.53 -4.42
CA PRO A 316 -7.81 -14.03 -4.17
C PRO A 316 -7.88 -12.91 -3.11
N PHE A 317 -9.00 -12.20 -3.09
CA PHE A 317 -9.22 -11.07 -2.19
C PHE A 317 -9.27 -11.51 -0.72
N HIS A 318 -8.31 -11.04 0.08
CA HIS A 318 -8.18 -11.40 1.49
C HIS A 318 -7.48 -10.29 2.28
N ALA A 319 -7.42 -10.42 3.59
CA ALA A 319 -6.43 -9.73 4.40
C ALA A 319 -5.61 -10.79 5.13
N ASP A 320 -4.34 -10.49 5.39
CA ASP A 320 -3.37 -11.45 5.90
C ASP A 320 -3.84 -12.13 7.19
N VAL A 321 -3.47 -13.42 7.32
CA VAL A 321 -3.76 -14.24 8.50
C VAL A 321 -3.23 -13.56 9.76
N TYR A 322 -3.99 -13.73 10.85
CA TYR A 322 -3.76 -13.08 12.15
C TYR A 322 -3.73 -11.54 12.10
N ARG A 323 -4.13 -10.92 10.98
CA ARG A 323 -3.87 -9.49 10.74
C ARG A 323 -2.38 -9.17 10.91
N SER A 324 -1.52 -10.08 10.50
CA SER A 324 -0.09 -9.82 10.41
C SER A 324 0.18 -8.64 9.46
N TYR A 325 1.35 -8.05 9.59
CA TYR A 325 1.92 -7.27 8.51
C TYR A 325 2.41 -8.22 7.42
N SER A 326 2.55 -7.72 6.20
CA SER A 326 3.29 -8.39 5.15
C SER A 326 4.25 -7.43 4.46
N TRP A 327 5.33 -7.97 3.92
CA TRP A 327 6.09 -7.29 2.88
C TRP A 327 6.33 -8.24 1.72
N SER A 328 6.35 -7.68 0.49
CA SER A 328 6.59 -8.43 -0.74
C SER A 328 7.65 -7.71 -1.55
N SER A 329 8.80 -8.35 -1.76
CA SER A 329 9.84 -7.90 -2.67
C SER A 329 9.63 -8.59 -4.02
N ASN A 330 9.30 -7.81 -5.04
CA ASN A 330 9.11 -8.33 -6.38
C ASN A 330 10.49 -8.51 -7.04
N ILE A 331 10.86 -9.74 -7.36
CA ILE A 331 12.19 -10.09 -7.89
C ILE A 331 12.26 -9.85 -9.40
N CYS A 332 11.20 -10.25 -10.13
CA CYS A 332 11.00 -9.93 -11.54
C CYS A 332 9.52 -9.84 -11.91
N GLY A 333 9.22 -9.26 -13.09
CA GLY A 333 7.86 -9.06 -13.59
C GLY A 333 7.13 -7.87 -12.93
N VAL A 334 5.81 -7.79 -13.09
CA VAL A 334 4.98 -6.73 -12.50
C VAL A 334 3.85 -7.35 -11.69
N LYS A 335 3.63 -6.87 -10.46
CA LYS A 335 2.46 -7.23 -9.66
C LYS A 335 1.50 -6.06 -9.55
N ARG A 336 0.23 -6.29 -9.87
CA ARG A 336 -0.85 -5.35 -9.64
C ARG A 336 -1.50 -5.64 -8.29
N TRP A 337 -1.25 -4.77 -7.33
CA TRP A 337 -1.89 -4.80 -6.02
C TRP A 337 -3.11 -3.89 -6.04
N THR A 338 -4.23 -4.38 -5.51
CA THR A 338 -5.37 -3.53 -5.18
C THR A 338 -5.62 -3.63 -3.68
N LEU A 339 -5.27 -2.58 -2.95
CA LEU A 339 -5.31 -2.50 -1.49
C LEU A 339 -6.54 -1.71 -1.02
N PHE A 340 -7.15 -2.14 0.09
CA PHE A 340 -8.30 -1.51 0.72
C PHE A 340 -8.00 -1.23 2.19
N PRO A 341 -8.08 0.04 2.65
CA PRO A 341 -7.89 0.38 4.05
C PRO A 341 -8.87 -0.38 4.97
N PRO A 342 -8.43 -0.80 6.18
CA PRO A 342 -9.27 -1.44 7.18
C PRO A 342 -10.50 -0.59 7.56
N GLY A 343 -11.55 -1.23 8.08
CA GLY A 343 -12.79 -0.59 8.52
C GLY A 343 -13.90 -0.53 7.45
N GLN A 344 -13.59 -0.99 6.24
CA GLN A 344 -14.54 -1.05 5.12
C GLN A 344 -15.08 -2.46 4.86
N GLU A 345 -14.80 -3.44 5.74
CA GLU A 345 -15.07 -4.86 5.52
C GLU A 345 -16.55 -5.18 5.30
N HIS A 346 -17.43 -4.38 5.88
CA HIS A 346 -18.87 -4.49 5.71
C HIS A 346 -19.34 -4.20 4.27
N LEU A 347 -18.53 -3.53 3.45
CA LEU A 347 -18.77 -3.28 2.02
C LEU A 347 -18.42 -4.48 1.16
N PHE A 348 -17.61 -5.40 1.67
CA PHE A 348 -17.12 -6.57 0.92
C PHE A 348 -18.02 -7.79 1.06
N LYS A 349 -19.06 -7.70 1.90
CA LYS A 349 -19.89 -8.85 2.30
C LYS A 349 -21.19 -8.93 1.52
N ASP A 350 -21.60 -10.15 1.22
CA ASP A 350 -22.95 -10.45 0.75
C ASP A 350 -23.94 -10.53 1.92
N LYS A 351 -25.22 -10.78 1.62
CA LYS A 351 -26.29 -10.91 2.62
C LYS A 351 -26.12 -12.10 3.59
N PHE A 352 -25.24 -13.04 3.27
CA PHE A 352 -24.93 -14.21 4.10
C PHE A 352 -23.61 -14.05 4.86
N GLY A 353 -22.91 -12.91 4.71
CA GLY A 353 -21.64 -12.64 5.36
C GLY A 353 -20.40 -13.15 4.61
N ASN A 354 -20.55 -13.71 3.41
CA ASN A 354 -19.41 -14.13 2.60
C ASN A 354 -18.72 -12.90 2.00
N ASN A 355 -17.39 -12.91 1.91
CA ASN A 355 -16.64 -11.84 1.27
C ASN A 355 -16.58 -12.02 -0.27
N VAL A 356 -16.31 -10.93 -0.99
CA VAL A 356 -15.87 -10.97 -2.39
C VAL A 356 -14.65 -11.88 -2.52
N TYR A 357 -14.62 -12.71 -3.57
CA TYR A 357 -13.51 -13.63 -3.84
C TYR A 357 -12.52 -13.07 -4.86
N ASP A 358 -13.03 -12.57 -5.99
CA ASP A 358 -12.23 -11.97 -7.06
C ASP A 358 -12.79 -10.57 -7.36
N ILE A 359 -11.97 -9.54 -7.13
CA ILE A 359 -12.38 -8.15 -7.34
C ILE A 359 -12.41 -7.73 -8.83
N ARG A 360 -11.91 -8.58 -9.73
CA ARG A 360 -11.93 -8.35 -11.18
C ARG A 360 -13.31 -8.64 -11.77
N ASP A 361 -14.08 -9.52 -11.12
CA ASP A 361 -15.41 -9.96 -11.54
C ASP A 361 -16.38 -10.01 -10.34
N VAL A 362 -16.79 -8.83 -9.87
CA VAL A 362 -17.72 -8.70 -8.74
C VAL A 362 -19.16 -8.66 -9.23
N ASP A 363 -19.96 -9.64 -8.80
CA ASP A 363 -21.42 -9.60 -8.99
C ASP A 363 -22.03 -8.48 -8.14
N GLU A 364 -22.35 -7.35 -8.77
CA GLU A 364 -22.97 -6.19 -8.13
C GLU A 364 -24.31 -6.50 -7.46
N LYS A 365 -25.04 -7.54 -7.90
CA LYS A 365 -26.29 -7.93 -7.23
C LYS A 365 -26.01 -8.65 -5.92
N LYS A 366 -24.93 -9.44 -5.87
CA LYS A 366 -24.50 -10.16 -4.67
C LYS A 366 -23.78 -9.23 -3.69
N PHE A 367 -23.00 -8.29 -4.20
CA PHE A 367 -22.19 -7.34 -3.44
C PHE A 367 -22.52 -5.88 -3.82
N PRO A 368 -23.75 -5.39 -3.55
CA PRO A 368 -24.22 -4.10 -4.05
C PRO A 368 -23.45 -2.90 -3.52
N ARG A 369 -22.72 -3.08 -2.42
CA ARG A 369 -21.97 -2.00 -1.73
C ARG A 369 -20.48 -2.01 -2.05
N PHE A 370 -19.98 -2.98 -2.82
CA PHE A 370 -18.54 -3.10 -3.07
C PHE A 370 -17.97 -1.88 -3.80
N SER A 371 -18.77 -1.28 -4.69
CA SER A 371 -18.38 -0.06 -5.43
C SER A 371 -18.24 1.19 -4.55
N GLU A 372 -18.73 1.17 -3.31
CA GLU A 372 -18.53 2.25 -2.32
C GLU A 372 -17.12 2.21 -1.70
N ALA A 373 -16.40 1.09 -1.83
CA ALA A 373 -15.14 0.88 -1.14
C ALA A 373 -13.99 1.69 -1.75
N LYS A 374 -13.24 2.38 -0.88
CA LYS A 374 -12.02 3.10 -1.26
C LYS A 374 -10.86 2.13 -1.38
N ARG A 375 -10.05 2.30 -2.44
CA ARG A 375 -8.93 1.43 -2.77
C ARG A 375 -7.73 2.18 -3.33
N VAL A 376 -6.57 1.55 -3.26
CA VAL A 376 -5.35 1.96 -3.96
C VAL A 376 -4.93 0.87 -4.92
N VAL A 377 -4.49 1.26 -6.12
CA VAL A 377 -3.90 0.33 -7.09
C VAL A 377 -2.42 0.65 -7.24
N ILE A 378 -1.57 -0.37 -7.12
CA ILE A 378 -0.12 -0.25 -7.27
C ILE A 378 0.33 -1.22 -8.34
N TYR A 379 1.12 -0.74 -9.29
CA TYR A 379 1.89 -1.58 -10.20
C TYR A 379 3.31 -1.70 -9.65
N GLN A 380 3.55 -2.76 -8.88
CA GLN A 380 4.85 -3.05 -8.28
C GLN A 380 5.77 -3.65 -9.35
N VAL A 381 6.85 -2.93 -9.67
CA VAL A 381 7.84 -3.34 -10.68
C VAL A 381 8.97 -4.16 -10.07
N ASP A 382 9.81 -4.74 -10.92
CA ASP A 382 10.91 -5.58 -10.49
C ASP A 382 11.93 -4.81 -9.63
N GLY A 383 12.31 -5.45 -8.54
CA GLY A 383 13.18 -4.95 -7.50
C GLY A 383 12.52 -4.14 -6.39
N THR A 384 11.31 -3.63 -6.59
CA THR A 384 10.64 -2.84 -5.55
C THR A 384 10.02 -3.73 -4.47
N THR A 385 9.90 -3.20 -3.25
CA THR A 385 9.34 -3.89 -2.09
C THR A 385 8.13 -3.15 -1.54
N LEU A 386 6.97 -3.81 -1.52
CA LEU A 386 5.74 -3.28 -0.95
C LEU A 386 5.59 -3.73 0.50
N PHE A 387 5.36 -2.79 1.40
CA PHE A 387 4.86 -3.05 2.75
C PHE A 387 3.32 -2.99 2.76
N VAL A 388 2.70 -4.08 3.21
CA VAL A 388 1.25 -4.23 3.39
C VAL A 388 0.93 -4.18 4.89
N PRO A 389 0.22 -3.14 5.36
CA PRO A 389 -0.05 -3.00 6.78
C PRO A 389 -1.15 -3.95 7.27
N SER A 390 -1.29 -4.01 8.59
CA SER A 390 -2.15 -4.96 9.30
C SER A 390 -3.62 -4.69 8.96
N GLY A 391 -4.32 -5.76 8.57
CA GLY A 391 -5.75 -5.72 8.25
C GLY A 391 -6.12 -5.07 6.91
N TRP A 392 -5.14 -4.66 6.09
CA TRP A 392 -5.42 -4.17 4.75
C TRP A 392 -5.86 -5.32 3.85
N TRP A 393 -7.09 -5.23 3.35
CA TRP A 393 -7.61 -6.19 2.39
C TRP A 393 -7.01 -5.95 1.02
N HIS A 394 -6.67 -7.01 0.30
CA HIS A 394 -5.98 -6.89 -0.96
C HIS A 394 -6.17 -8.10 -1.88
N GLN A 395 -6.03 -7.83 -3.17
CA GLN A 395 -5.87 -8.84 -4.22
C GLN A 395 -4.61 -8.50 -5.03
N VAL A 396 -3.88 -9.54 -5.42
CA VAL A 396 -2.61 -9.42 -6.16
C VAL A 396 -2.72 -10.19 -7.45
N GLU A 397 -2.48 -9.52 -8.57
CA GLU A 397 -2.48 -10.11 -9.91
C GLU A 397 -1.09 -9.99 -10.52
N ASN A 398 -0.59 -11.08 -11.10
CA ASN A 398 0.68 -11.10 -11.81
C ASN A 398 0.46 -10.65 -13.25
N ILE A 399 1.27 -9.67 -13.68
CA ILE A 399 1.32 -9.19 -15.06
C ILE A 399 2.64 -9.67 -15.65
N GLY A 400 2.56 -10.60 -16.60
CA GLY A 400 3.68 -11.35 -17.13
C GLY A 400 4.23 -12.41 -16.16
N ALA A 401 5.42 -12.91 -16.46
CA ALA A 401 6.12 -13.87 -15.59
C ALA A 401 6.72 -13.13 -14.38
N THR A 402 6.29 -13.53 -13.18
CA THR A 402 6.65 -12.88 -11.92
C THR A 402 7.29 -13.84 -10.93
N ILE A 403 8.22 -13.32 -10.13
CA ILE A 403 8.77 -13.98 -8.94
C ILE A 403 8.75 -12.97 -7.80
N SER A 404 8.29 -13.35 -6.62
CA SER A 404 8.42 -12.52 -5.42
C SER A 404 8.82 -13.33 -4.19
N ILE A 405 9.43 -12.62 -3.24
CA ILE A 405 9.73 -13.09 -1.89
C ILE A 405 8.86 -12.30 -0.93
N ASN A 406 8.14 -12.99 -0.08
CA ASN A 406 7.12 -12.42 0.79
C ASN A 406 7.31 -12.91 2.22
N HIS A 407 7.08 -12.04 3.20
CA HIS A 407 6.97 -12.44 4.60
C HIS A 407 5.63 -12.01 5.16
N ASN A 408 5.10 -12.81 6.08
CA ASN A 408 4.14 -12.36 7.06
C ASN A 408 4.86 -12.24 8.40
N TRP A 409 4.62 -11.14 9.10
CA TRP A 409 5.31 -10.83 10.35
C TRP A 409 4.45 -9.99 11.28
N ASN A 410 4.82 -9.97 12.55
CA ASN A 410 4.18 -9.14 13.55
C ASN A 410 5.20 -8.59 14.54
N ASN A 411 4.80 -7.54 15.25
CA ASN A 411 5.56 -6.98 16.35
C ASN A 411 4.64 -6.22 17.31
N ALA A 412 5.25 -5.50 18.25
CA ALA A 412 4.54 -4.68 19.23
C ALA A 412 3.46 -3.77 18.63
N CYS A 413 3.63 -3.29 17.40
CA CYS A 413 2.72 -2.31 16.78
C CYS A 413 1.37 -2.90 16.40
N ASN A 414 1.30 -4.17 15.99
CA ASN A 414 0.06 -4.81 15.52
C ASN A 414 -0.48 -5.90 16.45
N LEU A 415 0.15 -6.19 17.59
CA LEU A 415 -0.32 -7.20 18.57
C LEU A 415 -1.78 -7.04 18.98
N LYS A 416 -2.22 -5.80 19.17
CA LYS A 416 -3.61 -5.52 19.56
C LYS A 416 -4.61 -5.92 18.49
N MET A 417 -4.27 -5.74 17.21
CA MET A 417 -5.13 -6.17 16.10
C MET A 417 -5.11 -7.68 15.98
N MET A 418 -3.92 -8.28 16.11
CA MET A 418 -3.73 -9.73 16.08
C MET A 418 -4.53 -10.45 17.16
N SER A 419 -4.38 -10.04 18.42
CA SER A 419 -5.12 -10.62 19.56
C SER A 419 -6.64 -10.46 19.45
N LYS A 420 -7.12 -9.33 18.91
CA LYS A 420 -8.56 -9.14 18.62
C LYS A 420 -9.05 -10.06 17.51
N SER A 421 -8.25 -10.29 16.47
CA SER A 421 -8.58 -11.23 15.40
C SER A 421 -8.70 -12.64 15.97
N LEU A 422 -7.69 -13.10 16.71
CA LEU A 422 -7.68 -14.41 17.34
C LEU A 422 -8.86 -14.62 18.30
N GLY A 423 -9.23 -13.59 19.06
CA GLY A 423 -10.42 -13.63 19.93
C GLY A 423 -11.75 -13.68 19.16
N SER A 424 -11.82 -13.03 17.99
CA SER A 424 -13.00 -13.08 17.12
C SER A 424 -13.14 -14.47 16.50
N ASP A 425 -12.04 -15.04 16.01
CA ASP A 425 -11.99 -16.39 15.43
C ASP A 425 -12.39 -17.44 16.48
N LEU A 426 -11.90 -17.30 17.72
CA LEU A 426 -12.32 -18.17 18.82
C LEU A 426 -13.83 -18.08 19.08
N THR A 427 -14.38 -16.87 19.07
CA THR A 427 -15.82 -16.66 19.28
C THR A 427 -16.64 -17.34 18.18
N GLU A 428 -16.16 -17.28 16.94
CA GLU A 428 -16.78 -17.95 15.80
C GLU A 428 -16.72 -19.48 15.93
N VAL A 429 -15.59 -20.03 16.36
CA VAL A 429 -15.45 -21.46 16.66
C VAL A 429 -16.44 -21.88 17.76
N GLN A 430 -16.46 -21.16 18.89
CA GLN A 430 -17.38 -21.43 20.01
C GLN A 430 -18.85 -21.40 19.56
N HIS A 431 -19.22 -20.45 18.70
CA HIS A 431 -20.56 -20.35 18.15
C HIS A 431 -20.88 -21.54 17.22
N THR A 432 -19.93 -21.91 16.36
CA THR A 432 -20.10 -22.97 15.36
C THR A 432 -20.33 -24.34 15.99
N ILE A 433 -19.68 -24.64 17.11
CA ILE A 433 -19.84 -25.92 17.83
C ILE A 433 -20.75 -25.81 19.06
N SER A 434 -21.55 -24.76 19.17
CA SER A 434 -22.35 -24.48 20.37
C SER A 434 -23.45 -25.52 20.64
N ASP A 435 -23.87 -26.27 19.62
CA ASP A 435 -24.87 -27.34 19.69
C ASP A 435 -24.39 -28.57 20.45
N VAL A 436 -23.08 -28.84 20.46
CA VAL A 436 -22.49 -29.95 21.22
C VAL A 436 -22.01 -29.53 22.61
N LYS A 437 -22.15 -28.25 22.97
CA LYS A 437 -21.67 -27.70 24.25
C LYS A 437 -22.23 -28.43 25.47
N ASP A 438 -23.50 -28.80 25.44
CA ASP A 438 -24.18 -29.47 26.56
C ASP A 438 -23.83 -30.98 26.64
N MET A 439 -23.10 -31.52 25.67
CA MET A 439 -22.65 -32.92 25.64
C MET A 439 -21.26 -33.12 26.29
N MET A 440 -20.60 -32.05 26.69
CA MET A 440 -19.25 -32.04 27.25
C MET A 440 -19.18 -31.12 28.46
N ASP A 441 -18.16 -31.29 29.31
CA ASP A 441 -17.94 -30.32 30.38
C ASP A 441 -17.36 -29.00 29.83
N ALA A 442 -17.42 -27.94 30.65
CA ALA A 442 -17.00 -26.60 30.23
C ALA A 442 -15.51 -26.52 29.86
N LEU A 443 -14.64 -27.32 30.47
CA LEU A 443 -13.21 -27.34 30.17
C LEU A 443 -12.95 -28.07 28.84
N GLU A 444 -13.58 -29.22 28.66
CA GLU A 444 -13.52 -30.00 27.41
C GLU A 444 -14.02 -29.18 26.21
N PHE A 445 -15.09 -28.41 26.38
CA PHE A 445 -15.62 -27.52 25.35
C PHE A 445 -14.60 -26.50 24.88
N GLU A 446 -14.00 -25.77 25.82
CA GLU A 446 -13.05 -24.73 25.49
C GLU A 446 -11.73 -25.31 24.92
N GLN A 447 -11.26 -26.45 25.43
CA GLN A 447 -10.12 -27.16 24.84
C GLN A 447 -10.42 -27.59 23.39
N THR A 448 -11.65 -28.05 23.12
CA THR A 448 -12.11 -28.36 21.77
C THR A 448 -12.08 -27.11 20.89
N CYS A 449 -12.57 -25.98 21.40
CA CYS A 449 -12.51 -24.70 20.70
C CYS A 449 -11.06 -24.30 20.37
N GLN A 450 -10.11 -24.43 21.30
CA GLN A 450 -8.70 -24.11 21.05
C GLN A 450 -8.07 -25.03 19.97
N ARG A 451 -8.45 -26.32 19.93
CA ARG A 451 -7.98 -27.25 18.89
C ARG A 451 -8.53 -26.89 17.51
N ILE A 452 -9.82 -26.58 17.42
CA ILE A 452 -10.44 -26.18 16.16
C ILE A 452 -9.88 -24.83 15.70
N LEU A 453 -9.68 -23.89 16.62
CA LEU A 453 -9.02 -22.61 16.35
C LEU A 453 -7.61 -22.82 15.78
N LEU A 454 -6.81 -23.70 16.38
CA LEU A 454 -5.48 -24.04 15.86
C LEU A 454 -5.55 -24.61 14.45
N ILE A 455 -6.48 -25.53 14.17
CA ILE A 455 -6.62 -26.17 12.85
C ILE A 455 -7.10 -25.17 11.79
N ASN A 456 -8.07 -24.33 12.13
CA ASN A 456 -8.72 -23.42 11.18
C ASN A 456 -7.91 -22.15 10.93
N SER A 457 -7.39 -21.54 12.00
CA SER A 457 -6.67 -20.28 11.93
C SER A 457 -5.16 -20.47 11.84
N GLY A 458 -4.63 -21.64 12.19
CA GLY A 458 -3.19 -21.94 12.27
C GLY A 458 -2.57 -21.58 13.62
N TRP A 459 -3.19 -20.70 14.41
CA TRP A 459 -2.78 -20.35 15.78
C TRP A 459 -3.95 -20.51 16.75
N ASN A 460 -3.62 -20.89 17.99
CA ASN A 460 -4.51 -20.73 19.13
C ASN A 460 -3.85 -19.77 20.17
N TRP A 461 -4.51 -19.57 21.31
CA TRP A 461 -3.97 -18.69 22.35
C TRP A 461 -2.68 -19.23 22.98
N GLU A 462 -2.50 -20.55 23.04
CA GLU A 462 -1.26 -21.17 23.51
C GLU A 462 -0.06 -20.83 22.62
N THR A 463 -0.23 -20.84 21.29
CA THR A 463 0.78 -20.41 20.33
C THR A 463 1.18 -18.95 20.57
N LEU A 464 0.19 -18.06 20.78
CA LEU A 464 0.44 -16.65 21.08
C LEU A 464 1.25 -16.47 22.38
N TRP A 465 0.96 -17.24 23.43
CA TRP A 465 1.73 -17.23 24.68
C TRP A 465 3.14 -17.76 24.50
N GLY A 466 3.32 -18.79 23.67
CA GLY A 466 4.66 -19.27 23.29
C GLY A 466 5.50 -18.17 22.65
N MET A 467 4.93 -17.43 21.69
CA MET A 467 5.60 -16.28 21.07
C MET A 467 5.92 -15.20 22.12
N PHE A 468 4.97 -14.85 22.99
CA PHE A 468 5.22 -13.87 24.05
C PHE A 468 6.34 -14.30 25.01
N ALA A 469 6.40 -15.57 25.38
CA ALA A 469 7.49 -16.11 26.19
C ALA A 469 8.84 -15.99 25.48
N CYS A 470 8.90 -16.24 24.16
CA CYS A 470 10.10 -16.08 23.36
C CYS A 470 10.57 -14.61 23.36
N ILE A 471 9.67 -13.68 23.04
CA ILE A 471 9.98 -12.26 23.00
C ILE A 471 10.34 -11.70 24.37
N LEU A 472 9.63 -12.07 25.45
CA LEU A 472 9.97 -11.61 26.80
C LEU A 472 11.35 -12.08 27.27
N LYS A 473 11.79 -13.29 26.89
CA LYS A 473 13.17 -13.76 27.14
C LYS A 473 14.18 -12.87 26.41
N ARG A 474 13.92 -12.52 25.15
CA ARG A 474 14.74 -11.58 24.39
C ARG A 474 14.78 -10.21 25.06
N LEU A 475 13.63 -9.61 25.38
CA LEU A 475 13.56 -8.29 26.03
C LEU A 475 14.32 -8.28 27.37
N LYS A 476 14.22 -9.36 28.14
CA LYS A 476 15.01 -9.54 29.36
C LYS A 476 16.52 -9.56 29.07
N HIS A 477 16.94 -10.32 28.06
CA HIS A 477 18.35 -10.39 27.67
C HIS A 477 18.90 -9.03 27.21
N GLU A 478 18.13 -8.28 26.41
CA GLU A 478 18.49 -6.92 25.96
C GLU A 478 18.69 -5.97 27.15
N LEU A 479 17.81 -6.04 28.16
CA LEU A 479 17.95 -5.24 29.38
C LEU A 479 19.15 -5.66 30.25
N ASP A 480 19.37 -6.96 30.41
CA ASP A 480 20.45 -7.49 31.24
C ASP A 480 21.83 -7.19 30.62
N THR A 481 21.93 -7.16 29.28
CA THR A 481 23.18 -6.89 28.54
C THR A 481 23.39 -5.42 28.19
N GLN A 482 22.37 -4.57 28.33
CA GLN A 482 22.39 -3.16 27.90
C GLN A 482 22.77 -2.99 26.41
N SER A 483 22.38 -3.95 25.57
CA SER A 483 22.67 -3.96 24.14
C SER A 483 21.39 -3.66 23.34
N PRO A 484 21.01 -2.39 23.14
CA PRO A 484 19.85 -2.04 22.33
C PRO A 484 20.05 -2.45 20.86
N CYS A 485 18.96 -2.77 20.17
CA CYS A 485 18.95 -3.00 18.73
C CYS A 485 18.30 -1.80 18.04
N ASP A 486 19.01 -1.16 17.11
CA ASP A 486 18.52 0.03 16.39
C ASP A 486 17.36 -0.28 15.44
N ASN A 487 17.20 -1.54 15.06
CA ASN A 487 16.16 -2.02 14.13
C ASN A 487 14.89 -2.52 14.84
N ARG A 488 14.65 -2.03 16.07
CA ARG A 488 13.53 -2.43 16.94
C ARG A 488 13.04 -1.27 17.79
N PRO A 489 11.79 -1.29 18.30
CA PRO A 489 11.32 -0.25 19.20
C PRO A 489 11.97 -0.44 20.58
N PRO A 490 11.95 0.59 21.45
CA PRO A 490 12.48 0.47 22.80
C PRO A 490 11.84 -0.69 23.58
N VAL A 491 12.62 -1.43 24.37
CA VAL A 491 12.14 -2.59 25.15
C VAL A 491 10.85 -2.31 25.92
N LYS A 492 10.75 -1.13 26.53
CA LYS A 492 9.56 -0.71 27.29
C LYS A 492 8.30 -0.70 26.43
N PHE A 493 8.39 -0.25 25.17
CA PHE A 493 7.26 -0.22 24.24
C PHE A 493 6.75 -1.63 23.93
N SER A 494 7.66 -2.55 23.59
CA SER A 494 7.32 -3.95 23.33
C SER A 494 6.73 -4.65 24.56
N PHE A 495 7.31 -4.41 25.74
CA PHE A 495 6.81 -4.92 27.01
C PHE A 495 5.39 -4.43 27.31
N GLU A 496 5.12 -3.13 27.13
CA GLU A 496 3.79 -2.56 27.38
C GLU A 496 2.74 -3.10 26.41
N ALA A 497 3.10 -3.34 25.15
CA ALA A 497 2.21 -3.95 24.15
C ALA A 497 1.82 -5.39 24.53
N ILE A 498 2.78 -6.21 24.98
CA ILE A 498 2.50 -7.57 25.48
C ILE A 498 1.59 -7.51 26.71
N ARG A 499 1.91 -6.63 27.67
CA ARG A 499 1.13 -6.48 28.89
C ARG A 499 -0.32 -6.08 28.60
N GLU A 500 -0.56 -5.16 27.66
CA GLU A 500 -1.92 -4.76 27.28
C GLU A 500 -2.75 -5.95 26.78
N VAL A 501 -2.16 -6.85 25.99
CA VAL A 501 -2.85 -8.05 25.48
C VAL A 501 -3.15 -9.04 26.61
N VAL A 502 -2.19 -9.27 27.52
CA VAL A 502 -2.37 -10.16 28.67
C VAL A 502 -3.45 -9.61 29.62
N ASP A 503 -3.42 -8.29 29.90
CA ASP A 503 -4.43 -7.61 30.71
C ASP A 503 -5.82 -7.67 30.08
N TYR A 504 -5.92 -7.50 28.75
CA TYR A 504 -7.18 -7.66 28.02
C TYR A 504 -7.70 -9.09 28.13
N TRP A 505 -6.84 -10.08 27.91
CA TRP A 505 -7.19 -11.49 27.99
C TRP A 505 -7.65 -11.92 29.40
N SER A 506 -7.05 -11.36 30.46
CA SER A 506 -7.41 -11.67 31.86
C SER A 506 -8.87 -11.41 32.20
N ARG A 507 -9.58 -10.65 31.36
CA ARG A 507 -11.01 -10.31 31.51
C ARG A 507 -11.96 -11.41 31.02
N PHE A 508 -11.45 -12.51 30.45
CA PHE A 508 -12.22 -13.65 29.95
C PHE A 508 -12.09 -14.88 30.88
N PRO A 509 -13.00 -15.08 31.85
CA PRO A 509 -12.83 -16.08 32.91
C PRO A 509 -12.86 -17.54 32.42
N ALA A 510 -13.59 -17.80 31.33
CA ALA A 510 -13.67 -19.13 30.72
C ALA A 510 -12.31 -19.55 30.15
N LEU A 511 -11.64 -18.64 29.43
CA LEU A 511 -10.28 -18.85 28.93
C LEU A 511 -9.30 -19.01 30.09
N LYS A 512 -9.37 -18.14 31.10
CA LYS A 512 -8.50 -18.27 32.28
C LYS A 512 -8.57 -19.66 32.92
N THR A 513 -9.77 -20.19 33.09
CA THR A 513 -9.99 -21.51 33.66
C THR A 513 -9.34 -22.63 32.84
N VAL A 514 -9.34 -22.52 31.51
CA VAL A 514 -8.73 -23.51 30.61
C VAL A 514 -7.22 -23.54 30.74
N PHE A 515 -6.60 -22.36 30.76
CA PHE A 515 -5.15 -22.25 30.85
C PHE A 515 -4.64 -22.54 32.27
N ASP A 516 -5.42 -22.22 33.31
CA ASP A 516 -5.12 -22.57 34.70
C ASP A 516 -5.26 -24.09 34.95
N ALA A 517 -6.24 -24.76 34.32
CA ALA A 517 -6.50 -26.19 34.52
C ALA A 517 -5.65 -27.11 33.61
N ALA A 518 -5.15 -26.61 32.48
CA ALA A 518 -4.39 -27.40 31.52
C ALA A 518 -2.89 -27.53 31.85
N ASP A 519 -2.43 -27.09 33.02
CA ASP A 519 -1.00 -26.95 33.35
C ASP A 519 -0.23 -26.23 32.22
N ASN A 520 -0.82 -25.16 31.67
CA ASN A 520 -0.23 -24.47 30.53
C ASN A 520 1.06 -23.76 30.94
N GLN A 521 2.18 -24.41 30.68
CA GLN A 521 3.52 -23.91 31.04
C GLN A 521 3.80 -22.56 30.39
N ASN A 522 3.28 -22.29 29.18
CA ASN A 522 3.56 -21.06 28.45
C ASN A 522 2.98 -19.83 29.16
N LEU A 523 1.72 -19.87 29.60
CA LEU A 523 1.10 -18.72 30.28
C LEU A 523 1.78 -18.43 31.64
N GLN A 524 2.08 -19.47 32.43
CA GLN A 524 2.81 -19.30 33.69
C GLN A 524 4.22 -18.74 33.48
N VAL A 525 4.89 -19.18 32.41
CA VAL A 525 6.19 -18.63 32.00
C VAL A 525 6.06 -17.17 31.57
N VAL A 526 5.01 -16.80 30.82
CA VAL A 526 4.73 -15.41 30.44
C VAL A 526 4.53 -14.54 31.69
N ASP A 527 3.69 -14.94 32.65
CA ASP A 527 3.46 -14.18 33.88
C ASP A 527 4.74 -13.98 34.69
N LYS A 528 5.56 -15.02 34.81
CA LYS A 528 6.87 -14.92 35.47
C LYS A 528 7.79 -13.95 34.73
N LEU A 529 7.92 -14.09 33.41
CA LEU A 529 8.79 -13.26 32.58
C LEU A 529 8.34 -11.80 32.57
N LEU A 530 7.03 -11.53 32.57
CA LEU A 530 6.48 -10.18 32.69
C LEU A 530 6.94 -9.52 33.98
N ASN A 531 6.82 -10.22 35.11
CA ASN A 531 7.30 -9.73 36.40
C ASN A 531 8.82 -9.49 36.41
N ASP A 532 9.60 -10.41 35.85
CA ASP A 532 11.06 -10.29 35.78
C ASP A 532 11.49 -9.08 34.95
N VAL A 533 10.91 -8.90 33.75
CA VAL A 533 11.18 -7.75 32.87
C VAL A 533 10.76 -6.43 33.53
N GLU A 534 9.59 -6.39 34.18
CA GLU A 534 9.11 -5.19 34.88
C GLU A 534 10.06 -4.78 36.01
N GLN A 535 10.56 -5.74 36.79
CA GLN A 535 11.53 -5.48 37.85
C GLN A 535 12.85 -4.95 37.30
N THR A 536 13.37 -5.51 36.20
CA THR A 536 14.59 -5.02 35.56
C THR A 536 14.38 -3.60 35.02
N LEU A 537 13.27 -3.31 34.33
CA LEU A 537 12.94 -1.97 33.85
C LEU A 537 12.90 -0.92 34.97
N LYS A 538 12.30 -1.25 36.13
CA LYS A 538 12.28 -0.37 37.31
C LYS A 538 13.68 -0.10 37.85
N LYS A 539 14.55 -1.11 37.91
CA LYS A 539 15.95 -0.95 38.35
C LYS A 539 16.75 -0.06 37.40
N THR A 540 16.67 -0.31 36.10
CA THR A 540 17.41 0.48 35.09
C THR A 540 16.93 1.94 35.07
N SER A 541 15.62 2.18 35.22
CA SER A 541 15.07 3.55 35.32
C SER A 541 15.54 4.29 36.57
N SER A 542 15.75 3.57 37.68
CA SER A 542 16.23 4.15 38.94
C SER A 542 17.73 4.44 38.96
N MET A 543 18.53 3.82 38.08
CA MET A 543 19.98 4.11 37.95
C MET A 543 20.29 5.26 36.99
N ALA A 544 19.30 5.72 36.22
CA ALA A 544 19.44 6.81 35.24
C ALA A 544 19.17 8.22 35.85
N PHE A 545 18.79 8.28 37.13
CA PHE A 545 18.66 9.50 37.95
C PHE A 545 19.80 9.55 38.97
#